data_AF-C7ZQG1-F1
#
_entry.id   AF-C7ZQG1-F1
#
_cell.length_a   1.000
_cell.length_b   1.000
_cell.length_c   1.000
_cell.angle_alpha   90.00
_cell.angle_beta   90.00
_cell.angle_gamma   90.00
#
_symmetry.space_group_name_H-M   'P 1'
#
loop_
_entity.id
_entity.type
_entity.pdbx_description
1 polymer ?
#
loop_
_entity_poly.entity_id
_entity_poly.type
_entity_poly.pdbx_seq_one_letter_code
_entity_poly.pdbx_strand_id
1 'polypeptide(L)'
;MWKMIIGQAIYQLAVTLILHFAGPEILGYDRQDETQMLELDTIIFNTFVWMQIFNEFNNRRLDNKFNIFEGIHRNQFFIFINCLMIGLQVAIIFVGLRAFEIKPGGLNGDQWAISLVTASMCLPWAIVVRLFPD
;
A
#
# COMPACT_ATOMS: atom_id res chain seq x y z
N MET A 1 -13.86 3.02 16.72
CA MET A 1 -13.87 2.15 15.51
C MET A 1 -14.07 2.94 14.22
N TRP A 2 -15.17 3.70 14.09
CA TRP A 2 -15.47 4.51 12.90
C TRP A 2 -14.34 5.47 12.49
N LYS A 3 -13.69 6.15 13.45
CA LYS A 3 -12.54 7.03 13.20
C LYS A 3 -11.36 6.33 12.49
N MET A 4 -11.10 5.06 12.82
CA MET A 4 -10.03 4.29 12.18
C MET A 4 -10.38 3.96 10.73
N ILE A 5 -11.63 3.57 10.48
CA ILE A 5 -12.12 3.27 9.12
C ILE A 5 -12.03 4.53 8.25
N ILE A 6 -12.57 5.65 8.74
CA ILE A 6 -12.59 6.91 8.01
C ILE A 6 -11.16 7.45 7.83
N GLY A 7 -10.36 7.47 8.90
CA GLY A 7 -8.98 7.97 8.84
C GLY A 7 -8.11 7.17 7.88
N GLN A 8 -8.21 5.84 7.89
CA GLN A 8 -7.48 4.98 6.95
C GLN A 8 -7.99 5.14 5.51
N ALA A 9 -9.30 5.22 5.30
CA ALA A 9 -9.87 5.46 3.98
C ALA A 9 -9.41 6.81 3.40
N ILE A 10 -9.40 7.88 4.21
CA ILE A 10 -8.90 9.19 3.80
C ILE A 10 -7.44 9.11 3.38
N TYR A 11 -6.60 8.42 4.17
CA TYR A 11 -5.18 8.26 3.83
C TYR A 11 -4.98 7.52 2.51
N GLN A 12 -5.63 6.36 2.35
CA GLN A 12 -5.52 5.55 1.14
C GLN A 12 -6.02 6.31 -0.09
N LEU A 13 -7.14 7.02 0.02
CA LEU A 13 -7.66 7.86 -1.06
C LEU A 13 -6.72 9.02 -1.38
N ALA A 14 -6.24 9.75 -0.37
CA ALA A 14 -5.34 10.87 -0.57
C ALA A 14 -4.05 10.43 -1.30
N VAL A 15 -3.40 9.38 -0.82
CA VAL A 15 -2.18 8.84 -1.45
C VAL A 15 -2.45 8.38 -2.88
N THR A 16 -3.54 7.63 -3.10
CA THR A 16 -3.86 7.12 -4.44
C THR A 16 -4.17 8.25 -5.41
N LEU A 17 -4.93 9.28 -4.98
CA LEU A 17 -5.25 10.43 -5.81
C LEU A 17 -4.02 11.30 -6.09
N ILE A 18 -3.14 11.49 -5.11
CA ILE A 18 -1.88 12.22 -5.30
C ILE A 18 -1.02 11.48 -6.33
N LEU A 19 -0.85 10.16 -6.19
CA LEU A 19 -0.08 9.38 -7.17
C LEU A 19 -0.75 9.38 -8.55
N HIS A 20 -2.07 9.33 -8.63
CA HIS A 20 -2.78 9.34 -9.91
C HIS A 20 -2.67 10.67 -10.64
N PHE A 21 -2.87 11.81 -9.97
CA PHE A 21 -2.88 13.12 -10.63
C PHE A 21 -1.51 13.78 -10.67
N ALA A 22 -0.75 13.72 -9.57
CA ALA A 22 0.56 14.36 -9.44
C ALA A 22 1.72 13.39 -9.69
N GLY A 23 1.48 12.08 -9.81
CA GLY A 23 2.52 11.08 -10.10
C GLY A 23 3.36 11.38 -11.34
N PRO A 24 2.79 11.83 -12.47
CA PRO A 24 3.60 12.19 -13.64
C PRO A 24 4.58 13.34 -13.34
N GLU A 25 4.15 14.34 -12.57
CA GLU A 25 4.99 15.49 -12.22
C GLU A 25 6.06 15.13 -11.18
N ILE A 26 5.73 14.27 -10.22
CA ILE A 26 6.63 13.81 -9.15
C ILE A 26 7.74 12.91 -9.71
N LEU A 27 7.41 12.03 -10.65
CA LEU A 27 8.35 11.07 -11.25
C LEU A 27 9.01 11.62 -12.54
N GLY A 28 8.58 12.79 -13.02
CA GLY A 28 9.09 13.39 -14.26
C GLY A 28 8.67 12.63 -15.52
N TYR A 29 7.48 12.01 -15.50
CA TYR A 29 6.95 11.25 -16.62
C TYR A 29 6.14 12.12 -17.59
N ASP A 30 6.30 11.83 -18.88
CA ASP A 30 5.51 12.45 -19.93
C ASP A 30 4.15 11.75 -20.05
N ARG A 31 3.06 12.52 -19.95
CA ARG A 31 1.68 12.02 -20.07
C ARG A 31 1.37 11.49 -21.48
N GLN A 32 2.17 11.86 -22.48
CA GLN A 32 2.00 11.39 -23.86
C GLN A 32 2.68 10.03 -24.11
N ASP A 33 3.56 9.58 -23.21
CA ASP A 33 4.24 8.29 -23.33
C ASP A 33 3.42 7.19 -22.63
N GLU A 34 2.76 6.35 -23.43
CA GLU A 34 1.97 5.21 -22.94
C GLU A 34 2.79 4.25 -22.06
N THR A 35 4.10 4.11 -22.32
CA THR A 35 4.96 3.22 -21.53
C THR A 35 5.11 3.76 -20.12
N GLN A 36 5.36 5.07 -19.98
CA GLN A 36 5.55 5.73 -18.68
C GLN A 36 4.26 5.80 -17.86
N MET A 37 3.12 5.98 -18.53
CA MET A 37 1.81 5.90 -17.89
C MET A 37 1.53 4.49 -17.35
N LEU A 38 1.87 3.44 -18.11
CA LEU A 38 1.77 2.06 -17.64
C LEU A 38 2.67 1.81 -16.41
N GLU A 39 3.88 2.40 -16.37
CA GLU A 39 4.73 2.32 -15.18
C GLU A 39 4.09 2.99 -13.97
N LEU A 40 3.50 4.16 -14.17
CA LEU A 40 2.81 4.90 -13.13
C LEU A 40 1.61 4.11 -12.58
N ASP A 41 0.78 3.54 -13.45
CA ASP A 41 -0.36 2.71 -13.06
C ASP A 41 0.09 1.47 -12.27
N THR A 42 1.22 0.88 -12.68
CA THR A 42 1.86 -0.21 -11.93
C THR A 42 2.31 0.24 -10.53
N ILE A 43 2.89 1.44 -10.40
CA ILE A 43 3.30 2.03 -9.10
C ILE A 43 2.08 2.30 -8.22
N ILE A 44 1.02 2.86 -8.78
CA ILE A 44 -0.23 3.15 -8.09
C ILE A 44 -0.84 1.85 -7.56
N PHE A 45 -0.96 0.84 -8.42
CA PHE A 45 -1.45 -0.48 -8.04
C PHE A 45 -0.61 -1.11 -6.95
N ASN A 46 0.73 -1.12 -7.10
CA ASN A 46 1.61 -1.71 -6.10
C ASN A 46 1.49 -1.00 -4.75
N THR A 47 1.48 0.34 -4.75
CA THR A 47 1.32 1.15 -3.54
C THR A 47 -0.02 0.86 -2.88
N PHE A 48 -1.10 0.76 -3.67
CA PHE A 48 -2.44 0.45 -3.17
C PHE A 48 -2.48 -0.91 -2.45
N VAL A 49 -1.96 -1.97 -3.07
CA VAL A 49 -1.97 -3.30 -2.44
C VAL A 49 -1.11 -3.32 -1.17
N TRP A 50 0.07 -2.69 -1.19
CA TRP A 50 0.89 -2.56 0.03
C TRP A 50 0.19 -1.79 1.14
N MET A 51 -0.56 -0.73 0.81
CA MET A 51 -1.38 -0.03 1.80
C MET A 51 -2.45 -0.93 2.41
N GLN A 52 -3.04 -1.86 1.63
CA GLN A 52 -3.99 -2.84 2.16
C GLN A 52 -3.33 -3.83 3.12
N ILE A 53 -2.15 -4.35 2.76
CA ILE A 53 -1.37 -5.24 3.62
C ILE A 53 -1.03 -4.54 4.95
N PHE A 54 -0.54 -3.30 4.90
CA PHE A 54 -0.24 -2.54 6.13
C PHE A 54 -1.50 -2.19 6.95
N ASN A 55 -2.62 -1.89 6.29
CA ASN A 55 -3.88 -1.64 6.97
C ASN A 55 -4.44 -2.89 7.66
N GLU A 56 -4.22 -4.09 7.11
CA GLU A 56 -4.57 -5.36 7.76
C GLU A 56 -3.92 -5.47 9.15
N PHE A 57 -2.61 -5.15 9.24
CA PHE A 57 -1.92 -5.10 10.52
C PHE A 57 -2.57 -4.11 11.48
N ASN A 58 -2.88 -2.88 11.02
CA ASN A 58 -3.55 -1.86 11.83
C ASN A 58 -4.90 -2.33 12.39
N ASN A 59 -5.65 -3.11 11.60
CA ASN A 59 -6.98 -3.61 11.96
C ASN A 59 -6.95 -4.87 12.83
N ARG A 60 -5.80 -5.54 12.96
CA ARG A 60 -5.63 -6.71 13.86
C ARG A 60 -5.94 -6.38 15.32
N ARG A 61 -5.74 -5.13 15.73
CA ARG A 61 -6.14 -4.62 17.05
C ARG A 61 -6.88 -3.30 16.87
N LEU A 62 -8.19 -3.31 17.09
CA LEU A 62 -9.03 -2.11 17.21
C LEU A 62 -8.93 -1.42 18.59
N ASP A 63 -8.17 -2.01 19.51
CA ASP A 63 -7.99 -1.48 20.86
C ASP A 63 -7.00 -0.30 20.86
N ASN A 64 -7.14 0.64 21.80
CA ASN A 64 -6.34 1.89 21.87
C ASN A 64 -4.86 1.67 22.24
N LYS A 65 -4.40 0.42 22.28
CA LYS A 65 -3.01 0.07 22.57
C LYS A 65 -2.15 0.28 21.32
N PHE A 66 -1.05 1.01 21.49
CA PHE A 66 -0.11 1.32 20.40
C PHE A 66 0.65 0.11 19.85
N ASN A 67 0.72 -1.01 20.59
CA ASN A 67 1.51 -2.17 20.18
C ASN A 67 0.71 -3.15 19.30
N ILE A 68 0.74 -2.91 17.99
CA ILE A 68 0.02 -3.72 16.98
C ILE A 68 0.68 -5.11 16.80
N PHE A 69 1.99 -5.22 17.08
CA PHE A 69 2.78 -6.44 16.92
C PHE A 69 2.65 -7.42 18.10
N GLU A 70 2.02 -7.02 19.20
CA GLU A 70 1.93 -7.84 20.41
C GLU A 70 1.06 -9.09 20.18
N GLY A 71 1.67 -10.27 20.30
CA GLY A 71 0.99 -11.56 20.10
C GLY A 71 0.71 -11.89 18.63
N ILE A 72 1.48 -11.36 17.68
CA ILE A 72 1.36 -11.74 16.26
C ILE A 72 1.77 -13.20 16.02
N HIS A 73 2.84 -13.64 16.67
CA HIS A 73 3.36 -15.01 16.60
C HIS A 73 2.40 -16.08 17.13
N ARG A 74 1.41 -15.68 17.95
CA ARG A 74 0.42 -16.61 18.51
C ARG A 74 -0.66 -16.97 17.49
N ASN A 75 -0.90 -16.14 16.49
CA ASN A 75 -1.87 -16.40 15.42
C ASN A 75 -1.15 -16.84 14.13
N GLN A 76 -0.84 -18.13 14.04
CA GLN A 76 -0.17 -18.73 12.88
C GLN A 76 -0.97 -18.54 11.58
N PHE A 77 -2.30 -18.51 11.65
CA PHE A 77 -3.15 -18.28 10.48
C PHE A 77 -2.99 -16.86 9.91
N PHE A 78 -2.92 -15.86 10.80
CA PHE A 78 -2.66 -14.47 10.39
C PHE A 78 -1.30 -14.34 9.69
N ILE A 79 -0.25 -14.98 10.24
CA ILE A 79 1.07 -14.99 9.61
C ILE A 79 1.02 -15.67 8.24
N PHE A 80 0.38 -16.82 8.15
CA PHE A 80 0.25 -17.56 6.90
C PHE A 80 -0.45 -16.73 5.80
N ILE A 81 -1.60 -16.14 6.11
CA ILE A 81 -2.35 -15.31 5.14
C ILE A 81 -1.55 -14.08 4.75
N ASN A 82 -0.88 -13.43 5.69
CA ASN A 82 -0.05 -12.27 5.38
C ASN A 82 1.14 -12.63 4.48
N CYS A 83 1.85 -13.73 4.77
CA CYS A 83 2.91 -14.26 3.90
C CYS A 83 2.38 -14.62 2.51
N LEU A 84 1.20 -15.22 2.43
CA LEU A 84 0.56 -15.54 1.15
C LEU A 84 0.24 -14.27 0.35
N MET A 85 -0.31 -13.24 0.98
CA MET A 85 -0.61 -11.96 0.32
C MET A 85 0.65 -11.26 -0.18
N ILE A 86 1.71 -11.21 0.64
CA ILE A 86 3.00 -10.65 0.22
C ILE A 86 3.57 -11.45 -0.96
N GLY A 87 3.56 -12.78 -0.87
CA GLY A 87 4.07 -13.65 -1.94
C GLY A 87 3.30 -13.49 -3.25
N LEU A 88 1.96 -13.47 -3.18
CA LEU A 88 1.10 -13.23 -4.33
C LEU A 88 1.31 -11.83 -4.90
N GLN A 89 1.44 -10.81 -4.07
CA GLN A 89 1.68 -9.45 -4.54
C GLN A 89 3.00 -9.33 -5.31
N VAL A 90 4.08 -9.91 -4.76
CA VAL A 90 5.37 -9.96 -5.45
C VAL A 90 5.24 -10.72 -6.78
N ALA A 91 4.55 -11.87 -6.78
CA ALA A 91 4.33 -12.64 -8.00
C ALA A 91 3.54 -11.85 -9.06
N ILE A 92 2.52 -11.09 -8.66
CA ILE A 92 1.73 -10.25 -9.57
C ILE A 92 2.61 -9.18 -10.21
N ILE A 93 3.48 -8.50 -9.45
CA ILE A 93 4.37 -7.47 -10.02
C ILE A 93 5.37 -8.06 -11.03
N PHE A 94 5.87 -9.27 -10.81
CA PHE A 94 6.87 -9.87 -11.71
C PHE A 94 6.26 -10.66 -12.88
N VAL A 95 5.06 -11.24 -12.71
CA VAL A 95 4.45 -12.19 -13.65
C VAL A 95 3.11 -11.71 -14.21
N GLY A 96 2.46 -10.73 -13.57
CA GLY A 96 1.10 -10.27 -13.89
C GLY A 96 0.93 -9.67 -15.28
N LEU A 97 2.01 -9.15 -15.88
CA LEU A 97 2.11 -8.69 -17.29
C LEU A 97 0.80 -8.06 -17.79
N ARG A 98 0.25 -8.56 -18.91
CA ARG A 98 -0.96 -8.01 -19.56
C ARG A 98 -2.26 -8.22 -18.78
N ALA A 99 -2.33 -9.20 -17.87
CA ALA A 99 -3.58 -9.47 -17.15
C ALA A 99 -3.90 -8.41 -16.10
N PHE A 100 -2.87 -7.68 -15.63
CA PHE A 100 -2.99 -6.64 -14.61
C PHE A 100 -2.46 -5.27 -15.10
N GLU A 101 -2.23 -5.13 -16.42
CA GLU A 101 -1.66 -3.90 -17.03
C GLU A 101 -0.35 -3.47 -16.34
N ILE A 102 0.53 -4.44 -16.11
CA ILE A 102 1.82 -4.22 -15.44
C ILE A 102 2.91 -4.04 -16.48
N LYS A 103 3.80 -3.08 -16.25
CA LYS A 103 4.99 -2.83 -17.08
C LYS A 103 5.74 -4.15 -17.37
N PRO A 104 6.03 -4.47 -18.64
CA PRO A 104 6.87 -5.62 -18.99
C PRO A 104 8.25 -5.50 -18.33
N GLY A 105 8.62 -6.49 -17.51
CA GLY A 105 9.87 -6.47 -16.73
C GLY A 105 9.71 -6.08 -15.26
N GLY A 106 8.50 -5.73 -14.81
CA GLY A 106 8.21 -5.37 -13.43
C GLY A 106 8.67 -3.97 -13.04
N LEU A 107 8.54 -3.66 -11.75
CA LEU A 107 8.96 -2.38 -11.18
C LEU A 107 10.48 -2.37 -10.90
N ASN A 108 11.12 -1.23 -11.16
CA ASN A 108 12.51 -1.00 -10.75
C ASN A 108 12.63 -0.92 -9.21
N GLY A 109 13.84 -1.14 -8.68
CA GLY A 109 14.10 -1.07 -7.23
C GLY A 109 13.68 0.26 -6.60
N ASP A 110 13.88 1.37 -7.30
CA ASP A 110 13.48 2.70 -6.82
C ASP A 110 11.96 2.85 -6.74
N GLN A 111 11.23 2.34 -7.74
CA GLN A 111 9.77 2.37 -7.79
C GLN A 111 9.14 1.46 -6.71
N TRP A 112 9.78 0.32 -6.45
CA TRP A 112 9.48 -0.53 -5.30
C TRP A 112 9.69 0.20 -3.97
N ALA A 113 10.81 0.91 -3.82
CA ALA A 113 11.09 1.66 -2.60
C ALA A 113 10.05 2.78 -2.40
N ILE A 114 9.72 3.54 -3.44
CA ILE A 114 8.71 4.61 -3.38
C ILE A 114 7.35 4.05 -2.92
N SER A 115 6.90 2.96 -3.54
CA SER A 115 5.61 2.34 -3.21
C SER A 115 5.57 1.76 -1.79
N LEU A 116 6.62 1.05 -1.36
CA LEU A 116 6.73 0.50 -0.01
C LEU A 116 6.80 1.59 1.06
N VAL A 117 7.64 2.61 0.85
CA VAL A 117 7.81 3.73 1.80
C VAL A 117 6.50 4.49 1.94
N THR A 118 5.87 4.86 0.82
CA THR A 118 4.58 5.57 0.82
C THR A 118 3.49 4.73 1.47
N ALA A 119 3.43 3.44 1.19
CA ALA A 119 2.45 2.55 1.82
C ALA A 119 2.71 2.37 3.31
N SER A 120 3.97 2.28 3.74
CA SER A 120 4.33 2.08 5.16
C SER A 120 3.91 3.23 6.07
N MET A 121 3.82 4.46 5.52
CA MET A 121 3.34 5.66 6.21
C MET A 121 1.86 5.56 6.66
N CYS A 122 1.12 4.56 6.15
CA CYS A 122 -0.20 4.14 6.66
C CYS A 122 -0.15 3.70 8.15
N LEU A 123 0.95 3.09 8.58
CA LEU A 123 1.15 2.61 9.95
C LEU A 123 1.25 3.77 10.98
N PRO A 124 2.16 4.77 10.84
CA PRO A 124 2.19 5.91 11.74
C PRO A 124 0.93 6.77 11.63
N TRP A 125 0.32 6.88 10.44
CA TRP A 125 -0.97 7.56 10.30
C TRP A 125 -2.06 6.94 11.18
N ALA A 126 -2.10 5.61 11.29
CA ALA A 126 -3.02 4.91 12.18
C ALA A 126 -2.86 5.34 13.65
N ILE A 127 -1.62 5.59 14.09
CA ILE A 127 -1.31 6.08 15.44
C ILE A 127 -1.86 7.49 15.62
N VAL A 128 -1.68 8.37 14.64
CA VAL A 128 -2.20 9.75 14.68
C VAL A 128 -3.73 9.75 14.78
N VAL A 129 -4.42 8.91 14.01
CA VAL A 129 -5.89 8.80 14.06
C VAL A 129 -6.37 8.28 15.42
N ARG A 130 -5.58 7.46 16.11
CA ARG A 130 -5.90 6.98 17.47
C ARG A 130 -5.79 8.06 18.54
N LEU A 131 -4.98 9.11 18.32
CA LEU A 131 -4.81 10.21 19.27
C LEU A 131 -6.03 11.15 19.32
N PHE A 132 -6.86 11.17 18.28
CA PHE A 132 -8.09 11.97 18.30
C PHE A 132 -9.10 11.38 19.30
N PRO A 133 -9.61 12.20 20.24
CA PRO A 133 -10.64 11.77 21.19
C PRO A 133 -11.94 11.42 20.48
N ASP A 134 -12.71 10.49 21.06
CA ASP A 134 -13.98 10.00 20.51
C ASP A 134 -15.13 11.03 20.62
#